data_AF-A0A1I2GY57-F1
#
_entry.id   AF-A0A1I2GY57-F1
#
_cell.length_a   1.000
_cell.length_b   1.000
_cell.length_c   1.000
_cell.angle_alpha   90.00
_cell.angle_beta   90.00
_cell.angle_gamma   90.00
#
_symmetry.space_group_name_H-M   'P 1'
#
loop_
_entity.id
_entity.type
_entity.pdbx_description
1 polymer ?
#
loop_
_entity_poly.entity_id
_entity_poly.type
_entity_poly.pdbx_seq_one_letter_code
_entity_poly.pdbx_strand_id
1 'polypeptide(L)'
;MGPHPEDLRRGADQRIEATLRALGIEPDGVDRLPVDESPALPDAPGYHRVRRGVTIRTPPAGVDVFAVTTNLWRQGLCQISEDQTPQGRLLIGHDPAGYEMTLTSGDRISLVVASPPLPRKNDHSLVIGIVVGTVLGPAASCMSFIAALSGAIQDGTNRDGVLLAWAWVPVLLVLGGALLIPPSTRRFGTGLMIGTAAAGIITSGFCTALMTGA
;
A
#
# COMPACT_ATOMS: atom_id res chain seq x y z
N MET A 1 2.05 -20.13 -4.49
CA MET A 1 0.59 -20.08 -4.72
C MET A 1 0.00 -19.28 -3.57
N GLY A 2 -0.45 -18.03 -3.80
CA GLY A 2 -0.99 -17.19 -2.73
C GLY A 2 -2.37 -17.66 -2.27
N PRO A 3 -2.78 -17.40 -1.01
CA PRO A 3 -4.10 -17.76 -0.53
C PRO A 3 -5.20 -17.11 -1.38
N HIS A 4 -6.25 -17.87 -1.73
CA HIS A 4 -7.35 -17.37 -2.53
C HIS A 4 -8.17 -16.36 -1.70
N PRO A 5 -8.63 -15.23 -2.28
CA PRO A 5 -9.38 -14.21 -1.53
C PRO A 5 -10.61 -14.75 -0.79
N GLU A 6 -11.28 -15.75 -1.37
CA GLU A 6 -12.44 -16.42 -0.75
C GLU A 6 -12.06 -17.21 0.51
N ASP A 7 -10.89 -17.83 0.56
CA ASP A 7 -10.44 -18.54 1.77
C ASP A 7 -10.15 -17.55 2.90
N LEU A 8 -9.64 -16.37 2.56
CA LEU A 8 -9.39 -15.30 3.53
C LEU A 8 -10.68 -14.68 4.06
N ARG A 9 -11.69 -14.55 3.18
CA ARG A 9 -13.04 -14.15 3.59
C ARG A 9 -13.65 -15.15 4.56
N ARG A 10 -13.59 -16.45 4.25
CA ARG A 10 -14.07 -17.51 5.14
C ARG A 10 -13.31 -17.51 6.47
N GLY A 11 -11.99 -17.34 6.43
CA GLY A 11 -11.17 -17.27 7.64
C GLY A 11 -11.52 -16.07 8.54
N ALA A 12 -11.84 -14.92 7.95
CA ALA A 12 -12.32 -13.76 8.71
C ALA A 12 -13.71 -14.03 9.31
N ASP A 13 -14.62 -14.61 8.54
CA ASP A 13 -15.98 -14.96 9.00
C ASP A 13 -15.96 -15.97 10.16
N GLN A 14 -15.10 -17.00 10.08
CA GLN A 14 -14.94 -17.98 11.16
C GLN A 14 -14.49 -17.36 12.48
N ARG A 15 -13.63 -16.34 12.44
CA ARG A 15 -13.14 -15.64 13.64
C ARG A 15 -14.21 -14.74 14.24
N ILE A 16 -14.97 -14.05 13.38
CA ILE A 16 -16.14 -13.28 13.81
C ILE A 16 -17.14 -14.22 14.48
N GLU A 17 -17.50 -15.33 13.82
CA GLU A 17 -18.46 -16.29 14.34
C GLU A 17 -18.00 -16.92 15.66
N ALA A 18 -16.72 -17.30 15.77
CA ALA A 18 -16.16 -17.82 17.01
C ALA A 18 -16.25 -16.80 18.16
N THR A 19 -15.97 -15.53 17.88
CA THR A 19 -16.06 -14.45 18.87
C THR A 19 -17.51 -14.20 19.28
N LEU A 20 -18.44 -14.13 18.33
CA LEU A 20 -19.87 -13.94 18.62
C LEU A 20 -20.46 -15.12 19.41
N ARG A 21 -20.08 -16.35 19.05
CA ARG A 21 -20.52 -17.56 19.75
C ARG A 21 -20.01 -17.60 21.19
N ALA A 22 -18.75 -17.22 21.42
CA ALA A 22 -18.19 -17.12 22.76
C ALA A 22 -18.87 -16.04 23.61
N LEU A 23 -19.33 -14.97 22.96
CA LEU A 23 -20.13 -13.92 23.59
C LEU A 23 -21.60 -14.31 23.77
N GLY A 24 -22.06 -15.46 23.24
CA GLY A 24 -23.47 -15.87 23.29
C GLY A 24 -24.40 -14.96 22.47
N ILE A 25 -23.88 -14.32 21.42
CA ILE A 25 -24.65 -13.42 20.54
C ILE A 25 -25.26 -14.24 19.40
N GLU A 26 -26.58 -14.17 19.26
CA GLU A 26 -27.29 -14.79 18.15
C GLU A 26 -27.04 -14.06 16.81
N PRO A 27 -27.19 -14.74 15.66
CA PRO A 27 -26.99 -14.14 14.34
C PRO A 27 -27.80 -12.86 14.09
N ASP A 28 -28.99 -12.77 14.68
CA ASP A 28 -29.89 -11.61 14.53
C ASP A 28 -29.50 -10.43 15.45
N GLY A 29 -28.59 -10.68 16.40
CA GLY A 29 -28.03 -9.68 17.33
C GLY A 29 -26.92 -8.82 16.73
N VAL A 30 -26.56 -9.05 15.47
CA VAL A 30 -25.48 -8.32 14.78
C VAL A 30 -25.93 -7.73 13.44
N ASP A 31 -25.43 -6.53 13.15
CA ASP A 31 -25.50 -5.93 11.82
C ASP A 31 -24.20 -6.16 11.07
N ARG A 32 -24.28 -6.46 9.78
CA ARG A 32 -23.08 -6.42 8.92
C ARG A 32 -22.59 -4.98 8.82
N LEU A 33 -21.33 -4.78 9.14
CA LEU A 33 -20.66 -3.50 8.94
C LEU A 33 -20.12 -3.47 7.50
N PRO A 34 -20.47 -2.48 6.65
CA PRO A 34 -19.82 -2.30 5.37
C PRO A 34 -18.39 -1.80 5.63
N VAL A 35 -17.44 -2.73 5.72
CA VAL A 35 -16.03 -2.43 6.02
C VAL A 35 -15.25 -2.31 4.72
N ASP A 36 -15.61 -1.35 3.87
CA ASP A 36 -14.78 -1.10 2.69
C ASP A 36 -13.48 -0.38 3.08
N GLU A 37 -13.49 0.47 4.10
CA GLU A 37 -12.29 1.16 4.60
C GLU A 37 -12.47 1.47 6.11
N SER A 38 -12.19 0.51 7.00
CA SER A 38 -12.17 0.83 8.44
C SER A 38 -10.97 1.76 8.72
N PRO A 39 -11.19 2.98 9.26
CA PRO A 39 -10.12 3.94 9.49
C PRO A 39 -9.16 3.53 10.61
N ALA A 40 -9.52 2.51 11.41
CA ALA A 40 -8.68 2.04 12.50
C ALA A 40 -7.34 1.48 12.01
N LEU A 41 -7.28 0.96 10.78
CA LEU A 41 -6.09 0.28 10.24
C LEU A 41 -5.92 0.56 8.74
N PRO A 42 -5.22 1.64 8.35
CA PRO A 42 -4.91 1.89 6.94
C PRO A 42 -4.01 0.78 6.38
N ASP A 43 -4.29 0.36 5.14
CA ASP A 43 -3.44 -0.61 4.45
C ASP A 43 -2.05 0.00 4.15
N ALA A 44 -1.00 -0.78 4.38
CA ALA A 44 0.35 -0.39 3.96
C ALA A 44 0.41 -0.21 2.42
N PRO A 45 1.24 0.70 1.92
CA PRO A 45 1.49 0.83 0.49
C PRO A 45 1.92 -0.52 -0.13
N GLY A 46 1.35 -0.87 -1.28
CA GLY A 46 1.55 -2.15 -1.98
C GLY A 46 0.57 -3.27 -1.57
N TYR A 47 -0.10 -3.13 -0.42
CA TYR A 47 -0.91 -4.21 0.15
C TYR A 47 -2.38 -3.84 0.23
N HIS A 48 -3.23 -4.86 0.35
CA HIS A 48 -4.63 -4.75 0.71
C HIS A 48 -4.98 -5.90 1.65
N ARG A 49 -5.96 -5.68 2.51
CA ARG A 49 -6.50 -6.73 3.37
C ARG A 49 -7.96 -6.96 3.02
N VAL A 50 -8.38 -8.22 3.07
CA VAL A 50 -9.81 -8.56 3.10
C VAL A 50 -10.31 -8.22 4.50
N ARG A 51 -11.29 -7.32 4.59
CA ARG A 51 -11.91 -6.93 5.85
C ARG A 51 -13.33 -7.47 5.93
N ARG A 52 -13.73 -7.92 7.12
CA ARG A 52 -15.10 -8.24 7.48
C ARG A 52 -15.40 -7.64 8.83
N GLY A 53 -16.61 -7.17 9.04
CA GLY A 53 -16.97 -6.63 10.34
C GLY A 53 -18.45 -6.73 10.62
N VAL A 54 -18.75 -6.67 11.90
CA VAL A 54 -20.10 -6.69 12.44
C VAL A 54 -20.22 -5.65 13.54
N THR A 55 -21.42 -5.12 13.69
CA THR A 55 -21.79 -4.26 14.80
C THR A 55 -22.74 -5.04 15.70
N ILE A 56 -22.38 -5.17 16.97
CA ILE A 56 -23.19 -5.85 17.98
C ILE A 56 -24.27 -4.88 18.44
N ARG A 57 -25.54 -5.20 18.16
CA ARG A 57 -26.68 -4.35 18.51
C ARG A 57 -26.98 -4.38 20.01
N THR A 58 -26.98 -5.57 20.58
CA THR A 58 -27.36 -5.78 21.98
C THR A 58 -26.47 -6.87 22.56
N PRO A 59 -25.41 -6.52 23.30
CA PRO A 59 -24.64 -7.52 24.01
C PRO A 59 -25.53 -8.16 25.10
N PRO A 60 -25.30 -9.43 25.46
CA PRO A 60 -26.09 -10.07 26.51
C PRO A 60 -25.94 -9.33 27.84
N ALA A 61 -27.02 -9.27 28.62
CA ALA A 61 -27.03 -8.57 29.90
C ALA A 61 -26.00 -9.17 30.86
N GLY A 62 -25.21 -8.30 31.51
CA GLY A 62 -24.19 -8.72 32.48
C GLY A 62 -22.91 -9.30 31.87
N VAL A 63 -22.76 -9.33 30.54
CA VAL A 63 -21.54 -9.80 29.87
C VAL A 63 -20.61 -8.62 29.59
N ASP A 64 -19.40 -8.64 30.16
CA ASP A 64 -18.32 -7.76 29.74
C ASP A 64 -17.70 -8.30 28.44
N VAL A 65 -18.14 -7.72 27.32
CA VAL A 65 -17.72 -8.09 25.98
C VAL A 65 -16.19 -8.03 25.82
N PHE A 66 -15.53 -7.04 26.44
CA PHE A 66 -14.08 -6.88 26.32
C PHE A 66 -13.33 -7.93 27.14
N ALA A 67 -13.77 -8.21 28.36
CA ALA A 67 -13.16 -9.24 29.20
C ALA A 67 -13.30 -10.64 28.57
N VAL A 68 -14.49 -10.99 28.08
CA VAL A 68 -14.73 -12.28 27.42
C VAL A 68 -13.91 -12.40 26.14
N THR A 69 -13.91 -11.37 25.31
CA THR A 69 -13.15 -11.36 24.05
C THR A 69 -11.64 -11.45 24.31
N THR A 70 -11.13 -10.72 25.29
CA THR A 70 -9.71 -10.77 25.68
C THR A 70 -9.32 -12.19 26.12
N ASN A 71 -10.13 -12.83 26.95
CA ASN A 71 -9.86 -14.20 27.40
C ASN A 71 -9.89 -15.20 26.23
N LEU A 72 -10.89 -15.10 25.34
CA LEU A 72 -10.99 -15.94 24.16
C LEU A 72 -9.75 -15.80 23.26
N TRP A 73 -9.34 -14.57 22.97
CA TRP A 73 -8.21 -14.31 22.08
C TRP A 73 -6.88 -14.77 22.71
N ARG A 74 -6.71 -14.63 24.04
CA ARG A 74 -5.54 -15.20 24.73
C ARG A 74 -5.51 -16.72 24.66
N GLN A 75 -6.65 -17.38 24.81
CA GLN A 75 -6.75 -18.84 24.64
C GLN A 75 -6.42 -19.27 23.21
N GLY A 76 -6.78 -18.45 22.21
CA GLY A 76 -6.38 -18.60 20.81
C GLY A 76 -4.93 -18.20 20.51
N LEU A 77 -4.09 -17.98 21.53
CA LEU A 77 -2.68 -17.55 21.40
C LEU A 77 -2.49 -16.24 20.62
N CYS A 78 -3.51 -15.38 20.61
CA CYS A 78 -3.41 -14.09 19.96
C CYS A 78 -2.54 -13.14 20.79
N GLN A 79 -1.75 -12.31 20.12
CA GLN A 79 -1.09 -11.18 20.75
C GLN A 79 -2.09 -10.05 20.88
N ILE A 80 -2.33 -9.57 22.10
CA ILE A 80 -3.38 -8.59 22.37
C ILE A 80 -2.77 -7.27 22.83
N SER A 81 -3.26 -6.18 22.26
CA SER A 81 -3.05 -4.81 22.72
C SER A 81 -4.40 -4.19 23.07
N GLU A 82 -4.43 -3.40 24.12
CA GLU A 82 -5.62 -2.65 24.52
C GLU A 82 -5.26 -1.17 24.64
N ASP A 83 -6.15 -0.31 24.15
CA ASP A 83 -5.98 1.14 24.18
C ASP A 83 -7.31 1.85 24.50
N GLN A 84 -7.22 3.08 24.99
CA GLN A 84 -8.38 3.97 25.16
C GLN A 84 -8.32 5.08 24.11
N THR A 85 -9.29 5.07 23.21
CA THR A 85 -9.46 6.11 22.18
C THR A 85 -10.53 7.11 22.61
N PRO A 86 -10.61 8.30 21.98
CA PRO A 86 -11.72 9.24 22.22
C PRO A 86 -13.10 8.65 21.91
N GLN A 87 -13.15 7.61 21.09
CA GLN A 87 -14.36 6.90 20.72
C GLN A 87 -14.74 5.83 21.76
N GLY A 88 -13.80 5.43 22.64
CA GLY A 88 -13.97 4.43 23.70
C GLY A 88 -12.83 3.40 23.73
N ARG A 89 -13.05 2.25 24.37
CA ARG A 89 -12.06 1.15 24.45
C ARG A 89 -11.82 0.52 23.07
N LEU A 90 -10.56 0.26 22.78
CA LEU A 90 -10.07 -0.40 21.59
C LEU A 90 -9.27 -1.64 22.02
N LEU A 91 -9.64 -2.80 21.51
CA LEU A 91 -8.93 -4.05 21.71
C LEU A 91 -8.47 -4.58 20.36
N ILE A 92 -7.17 -4.80 20.22
CA ILE A 92 -6.55 -5.31 19.00
C ILE A 92 -5.92 -6.66 19.31
N GLY A 93 -6.24 -7.68 18.51
CA GLY A 93 -5.70 -9.03 18.61
C GLY A 93 -5.05 -9.46 17.29
N HIS A 94 -3.83 -9.99 17.36
CA HIS A 94 -3.14 -10.61 16.22
C HIS A 94 -3.10 -12.12 16.41
N ASP A 95 -3.77 -12.85 15.53
CA ASP A 95 -3.81 -14.32 15.51
C ASP A 95 -2.48 -14.87 14.93
N PRO A 96 -1.98 -16.03 15.40
CA PRO A 96 -0.89 -16.78 14.77
C PRO A 96 -0.96 -16.93 13.24
N ALA A 97 -2.17 -16.99 12.66
CA ALA A 97 -2.40 -17.04 11.22
C ALA A 97 -2.20 -15.69 10.50
N GLY A 98 -1.85 -14.62 11.23
CA GLY A 98 -1.61 -13.27 10.71
C GLY A 98 -2.89 -12.44 10.51
N TYR A 99 -4.04 -12.90 11.01
CA TYR A 99 -5.26 -12.11 11.03
C TYR A 99 -5.19 -11.08 12.15
N GLU A 100 -5.82 -9.94 11.90
CA GLU A 100 -5.91 -8.85 12.85
C GLU A 100 -7.38 -8.62 13.18
N MET A 101 -7.69 -8.64 14.47
CA MET A 101 -9.05 -8.58 15.00
C MET A 101 -9.12 -7.33 15.87
N THR A 102 -10.14 -6.51 15.65
CA THR A 102 -10.30 -5.23 16.30
C THR A 102 -11.70 -5.15 16.88
N LEU A 103 -11.79 -4.97 18.19
CA LEU A 103 -13.04 -4.74 18.91
C LEU A 103 -13.00 -3.30 19.45
N THR A 104 -13.99 -2.50 19.07
CA THR A 104 -14.10 -1.09 19.48
C THR A 104 -15.42 -0.86 20.19
N SER A 105 -15.39 -0.14 21.31
CA SER A 105 -16.59 0.42 21.92
C SER A 105 -16.67 1.89 21.53
N GLY A 106 -17.80 2.32 20.98
CA GLY A 106 -18.21 3.71 20.92
C GLY A 106 -19.72 3.80 21.04
N ASP A 107 -20.38 4.49 20.11
CA ASP A 107 -21.86 4.49 20.03
C ASP A 107 -22.44 3.07 19.92
N ARG A 108 -21.68 2.17 19.28
CA ARG A 108 -21.96 0.73 19.19
C ARG A 108 -20.67 -0.06 19.36
N ILE A 109 -20.79 -1.32 19.75
CA ILE A 109 -19.65 -2.23 19.79
C ILE A 109 -19.47 -2.82 18.40
N SER A 110 -18.30 -2.64 17.79
CA SER A 110 -17.99 -3.25 16.49
C SER A 110 -16.79 -4.17 16.57
N LEU A 111 -16.90 -5.31 15.89
CA LEU A 111 -15.86 -6.29 15.71
C LEU A 111 -15.48 -6.30 14.23
N VAL A 112 -14.21 -6.02 13.94
CA VAL A 112 -13.65 -6.04 12.58
C VAL A 112 -12.51 -7.06 12.54
N VAL A 113 -12.47 -7.89 11.51
CA VAL A 113 -11.40 -8.84 11.24
C VAL A 113 -10.80 -8.55 9.88
N ALA A 114 -9.50 -8.30 9.85
CA ALA A 114 -8.70 -8.08 8.66
C ALA A 114 -7.80 -9.29 8.42
N SER A 115 -7.75 -9.74 7.17
CA SER A 115 -6.84 -10.80 6.74
C SER A 115 -5.37 -10.39 6.85
N PRO A 116 -4.43 -11.33 6.74
CA PRO A 116 -3.04 -11.01 6.44
C PRO A 116 -2.94 -10.10 5.20
N PRO A 117 -1.90 -9.24 5.12
CA PRO A 117 -1.70 -8.33 4.00
C PRO A 117 -1.46 -9.12 2.71
N LEU A 118 -2.27 -8.84 1.70
CA LEU A 118 -2.14 -9.39 0.36
C LEU A 118 -1.50 -8.36 -0.58
N PRO A 119 -0.54 -8.76 -1.42
CA PRO A 119 -0.04 -7.86 -2.45
C PRO A 119 -1.19 -7.45 -3.36
N ARG A 120 -1.35 -6.15 -3.61
CA ARG A 120 -2.36 -5.67 -4.57
C ARG A 120 -2.00 -6.22 -5.95
N LYS A 121 -2.94 -6.94 -6.56
CA LYS A 121 -2.70 -7.72 -7.80
C LYS A 121 -2.52 -6.86 -9.06
N ASN A 122 -2.57 -5.54 -8.95
CA ASN A 122 -2.31 -4.64 -10.06
C ASN A 122 -1.91 -3.28 -9.52
N ASP A 123 -0.61 -3.09 -9.36
CA ASP A 123 -0.03 -1.78 -9.12
C ASP A 123 0.12 -1.03 -10.45
N HIS A 124 -0.98 -0.90 -11.20
CA HIS A 124 -1.02 -0.26 -12.52
C HIS A 124 -0.35 1.11 -12.49
N SER A 125 -0.53 1.88 -11.41
CA SER A 125 0.12 3.17 -11.24
C SER A 125 1.65 3.06 -11.15
N LEU A 126 2.20 2.06 -10.46
CA LEU A 126 3.63 1.77 -10.43
C LEU A 126 4.13 1.33 -11.81
N VAL A 127 3.44 0.41 -12.46
CA VAL A 127 3.82 -0.12 -13.77
C VAL A 127 3.77 0.98 -14.84
N ILE A 128 2.70 1.78 -14.87
CA ILE A 128 2.56 2.93 -15.75
C ILE A 128 3.67 3.95 -15.44
N GLY A 129 3.99 4.18 -14.17
CA GLY A 129 5.12 5.01 -13.76
C GLY A 129 6.44 4.51 -14.36
N ILE A 130 6.73 3.21 -14.24
CA ILE A 130 7.93 2.58 -14.80
C ILE A 130 7.96 2.77 -16.32
N VAL A 131 6.87 2.43 -17.02
CA VAL A 131 6.78 2.56 -18.49
C VAL A 131 6.99 4.00 -18.93
N VAL A 132 6.33 4.96 -18.28
CA VAL A 132 6.48 6.40 -18.60
C VAL A 132 7.92 6.87 -18.35
N GLY A 133 8.52 6.50 -17.22
CA GLY A 133 9.91 6.82 -16.91
C GLY A 133 10.89 6.20 -17.92
N THR A 134 10.66 4.96 -18.34
CA THR A 134 11.49 4.26 -19.32
C THR A 134 11.31 4.78 -20.74
N VAL A 135 10.16 5.35 -21.12
CA VAL A 135 9.96 5.98 -22.43
C VAL A 135 10.56 7.39 -22.46
N LEU A 136 10.38 8.16 -21.39
CA LEU A 136 10.88 9.54 -21.31
C LEU A 136 12.41 9.61 -21.18
N GLY A 137 13.04 8.68 -20.45
CA GLY A 137 14.49 8.67 -20.23
C GLY A 137 15.32 8.65 -21.52
N PRO A 138 15.10 7.69 -22.44
CA PRO A 138 15.81 7.61 -23.71
C PRO A 138 15.42 8.75 -24.65
N ALA A 139 14.14 9.15 -24.69
CA ALA A 139 13.71 10.27 -25.54
C ALA A 139 14.42 11.59 -25.14
N ALA A 140 14.57 11.85 -23.84
CA ALA A 140 15.33 12.98 -23.34
C ALA A 140 16.83 12.86 -23.66
N SER A 141 17.43 11.68 -23.42
CA SER A 141 18.84 11.42 -23.71
C SER A 141 19.17 11.55 -25.20
N CYS A 142 18.29 11.06 -26.09
CA CYS A 142 18.44 11.14 -27.54
C CYS A 142 18.25 12.58 -28.05
N MET A 143 17.28 13.34 -27.54
CA MET A 143 17.14 14.76 -27.89
C MET A 143 18.33 15.58 -27.39
N SER A 144 18.85 15.28 -26.20
CA SER A 144 20.06 15.91 -25.66
C SER A 144 21.32 15.58 -26.47
N PHE A 145 21.47 14.33 -26.94
CA PHE A 145 22.57 13.92 -27.80
C PHE A 145 22.49 14.57 -29.19
N ILE A 146 21.30 14.61 -29.80
CA ILE A 146 21.05 15.30 -31.06
C ILE A 146 21.30 16.80 -30.91
N ALA A 147 20.83 17.44 -29.84
CA ALA A 147 21.05 18.85 -29.56
C ALA A 147 22.54 19.17 -29.32
N ALA A 148 23.26 18.29 -28.63
CA ALA A 148 24.70 18.40 -28.42
C ALA A 148 25.48 18.23 -29.73
N LEU A 149 25.09 17.28 -30.59
CA LEU A 149 25.69 17.11 -31.92
C LEU A 149 25.40 18.28 -32.84
N SER A 150 24.16 18.77 -32.91
CA SER A 150 23.80 19.93 -33.72
C SER A 150 24.47 21.21 -33.21
N GLY A 151 24.64 21.35 -31.88
CA GLY A 151 25.34 22.48 -31.26
C GLY A 151 26.86 22.42 -31.34
N ALA A 152 27.45 21.21 -31.36
CA ALA A 152 28.90 21.00 -31.50
C ALA A 152 29.40 21.20 -32.94
N ILE A 153 28.53 21.02 -33.93
CA ILE A 153 28.86 21.30 -35.34
C ILE A 153 28.92 22.82 -35.61
N GLN A 154 28.29 23.65 -34.78
CA GLN A 154 28.14 25.07 -35.05
C GLN A 154 29.10 26.01 -34.31
N ASP A 155 29.54 25.73 -33.07
CA ASP A 155 30.57 26.54 -32.42
C ASP A 155 31.23 25.77 -31.26
N GLY A 156 32.57 25.66 -31.28
CA GLY A 156 33.41 24.82 -30.42
C GLY A 156 33.46 25.16 -28.93
N THR A 157 32.49 25.88 -28.38
CA THR A 157 32.43 26.28 -26.96
C THR A 157 31.00 26.33 -26.44
N ASN A 158 30.22 25.26 -26.63
CA ASN A 158 28.81 25.27 -26.23
C ASN A 158 28.58 24.69 -24.82
N ARG A 159 29.06 25.40 -23.79
CA ARG A 159 28.77 25.09 -22.37
C ARG A 159 27.26 25.13 -22.08
N ASP A 160 26.54 26.02 -22.74
CA ASP A 160 25.11 26.23 -22.56
C ASP A 160 24.27 25.09 -23.16
N GLY A 161 24.69 24.55 -24.30
CA GLY A 161 24.08 23.36 -24.92
C GLY A 161 24.19 22.12 -24.04
N VAL A 162 25.31 21.92 -23.34
CA VAL A 162 25.49 20.82 -22.38
C VAL A 162 24.58 21.03 -21.15
N LEU A 163 24.47 22.25 -20.64
CA LEU A 163 23.58 22.56 -19.51
C LEU A 163 22.10 22.32 -19.86
N LEU A 164 21.64 22.76 -21.03
CA LEU A 164 20.30 22.48 -21.55
C LEU A 164 20.06 20.98 -21.77
N ALA A 165 21.08 20.25 -22.26
CA ALA A 165 21.04 18.80 -22.42
C ALA A 165 20.90 18.05 -21.08
N TRP A 166 21.29 18.64 -19.95
CA TRP A 166 21.13 18.07 -18.60
C TRP A 166 19.96 18.67 -17.81
N ALA A 167 19.36 19.77 -18.28
CA ALA A 167 18.28 20.48 -17.58
C ALA A 167 17.01 19.64 -17.34
N TRP A 168 16.80 18.58 -18.12
CA TRP A 168 15.66 17.68 -17.93
C TRP A 168 15.82 16.76 -16.70
N VAL A 169 17.04 16.49 -16.24
CA VAL A 169 17.29 15.62 -15.07
C VAL A 169 16.74 16.25 -13.78
N PRO A 170 17.05 17.52 -13.44
CA PRO A 170 16.40 18.21 -12.33
C PRO A 170 14.88 18.27 -12.46
N VAL A 171 14.35 18.48 -13.67
CA VAL A 171 12.90 18.54 -13.91
C VAL A 171 12.23 17.21 -13.59
N LEU A 172 12.78 16.08 -14.05
CA LEU A 172 12.24 14.76 -13.72
C LEU A 172 12.40 14.42 -12.23
N LEU A 173 13.49 14.85 -11.58
CA LEU A 173 13.67 14.68 -10.14
C LEU A 173 12.65 15.48 -9.34
N VAL A 174 12.38 16.73 -9.72
CA VAL A 174 11.37 17.58 -9.09
C VAL A 174 9.97 17.01 -9.36
N LEU A 175 9.67 16.58 -10.58
CA LEU A 175 8.36 16.04 -10.94
C LEU A 175 8.09 14.71 -10.22
N GLY A 176 9.03 13.75 -10.29
CA GLY A 176 8.91 12.48 -9.59
C GLY A 176 8.89 12.68 -8.07
N GLY A 177 9.68 13.60 -7.53
CA GLY A 177 9.69 13.96 -6.11
C GLY A 177 8.38 14.60 -5.66
N ALA A 178 7.82 15.52 -6.44
CA ALA A 178 6.51 16.12 -6.17
C ALA A 178 5.40 15.07 -6.18
N LEU A 179 5.48 14.08 -7.09
CA LEU A 179 4.54 12.97 -7.17
C LEU A 179 4.65 11.97 -6.00
N LEU A 180 5.73 12.02 -5.20
CA LEU A 180 5.88 11.24 -3.96
C LEU A 180 5.18 11.89 -2.75
N ILE A 181 4.76 13.16 -2.83
CA ILE A 181 4.14 13.84 -1.70
C ILE A 181 2.69 13.34 -1.48
N PRO A 182 1.79 13.36 -2.49
CA PRO A 182 0.42 12.90 -2.34
C PRO A 182 0.33 11.36 -2.27
N PRO A 183 -0.43 10.79 -1.32
CA PRO A 183 -0.58 9.34 -1.20
C PRO A 183 -1.22 8.68 -2.43
N SER A 184 -2.03 9.42 -3.19
CA SER A 184 -2.66 8.97 -4.45
C SER A 184 -1.66 8.78 -5.60
N THR A 185 -0.56 9.54 -5.64
CA THR A 185 0.41 9.55 -6.75
C THR A 185 1.74 8.89 -6.41
N ARG A 186 2.00 8.56 -5.13
CA ARG A 186 3.27 7.99 -4.66
C ARG A 186 3.78 6.80 -5.47
N ARG A 187 2.89 5.88 -5.83
CA ARG A 187 3.28 4.67 -6.57
C ARG A 187 3.67 5.00 -8.01
N PHE A 188 2.97 5.93 -8.65
CA PHE A 188 3.35 6.44 -9.97
C PHE A 188 4.69 7.20 -9.91
N GLY A 189 4.89 8.08 -8.92
CA GLY A 189 6.16 8.79 -8.74
C GLY A 189 7.34 7.83 -8.48
N THR A 190 7.14 6.81 -7.66
CA THR A 190 8.15 5.76 -7.40
C THR A 190 8.48 4.99 -8.68
N GLY A 191 7.45 4.57 -9.43
CA GLY A 191 7.62 3.89 -10.71
C GLY A 191 8.36 4.76 -11.72
N LEU A 192 8.01 6.05 -11.81
CA LEU A 192 8.65 7.02 -12.70
C LEU A 192 10.14 7.16 -12.40
N MET A 193 10.53 7.23 -11.13
CA MET A 193 11.94 7.29 -10.72
C MET A 193 12.69 6.00 -11.08
N ILE A 194 12.11 4.84 -10.79
CA ILE A 194 12.71 3.54 -11.13
C ILE A 194 12.90 3.40 -12.64
N GLY A 195 11.85 3.69 -13.42
CA GLY A 195 11.88 3.60 -14.87
C GLY A 195 12.91 4.54 -15.51
N THR A 196 13.01 5.78 -15.00
CA THR A 196 13.99 6.77 -15.47
C THR A 196 15.42 6.34 -15.13
N ALA A 197 15.66 5.84 -13.92
CA ALA A 197 16.99 5.35 -13.51
C ALA A 197 17.43 4.14 -14.34
N ALA A 198 16.54 3.17 -14.57
CA ALA A 198 16.82 2.00 -15.39
C ALA A 198 17.14 2.40 -16.84
N ALA A 199 16.35 3.29 -17.44
CA ALA A 199 16.63 3.80 -18.78
C ALA A 199 17.97 4.54 -18.86
N GLY A 200 18.32 5.35 -17.84
CA GLY A 200 19.61 6.04 -17.76
C GLY A 200 20.79 5.06 -17.73
N ILE A 201 20.70 3.99 -16.93
CA ILE A 201 21.73 2.94 -16.83
C ILE A 201 21.88 2.18 -18.16
N ILE A 202 20.76 1.81 -18.80
CA ILE A 202 20.79 1.09 -20.08
C ILE A 202 21.38 1.96 -21.18
N THR A 203 20.97 3.23 -21.25
CA THR A 203 21.44 4.18 -22.27
C THR A 203 22.93 4.48 -22.08
N SER A 204 23.39 4.70 -20.83
CA SER A 204 24.81 4.92 -20.56
C SER A 204 25.66 3.70 -20.90
N GLY A 205 25.21 2.49 -20.52
CA GLY A 205 25.86 1.25 -20.88
C GLY A 205 25.97 1.04 -22.40
N PHE A 206 24.90 1.34 -23.14
CA PHE A 206 24.90 1.26 -24.61
C PHE A 206 25.87 2.27 -25.25
N CYS A 207 25.87 3.53 -24.78
CA CYS A 207 26.81 4.55 -25.25
C CYS A 207 28.27 4.18 -24.94
N THR A 208 28.55 3.67 -23.74
CA THR A 208 29.89 3.21 -23.36
C THR A 208 30.34 2.05 -24.23
N ALA A 209 29.47 1.07 -24.49
CA ALA A 209 29.78 -0.08 -25.35
C ALA A 209 30.08 0.34 -26.81
N LEU A 210 29.37 1.34 -27.34
CA LEU A 210 29.65 1.88 -28.67
C LEU A 210 30.98 2.65 -28.75
N MET A 211 31.39 3.31 -27.67
CA MET A 211 32.65 4.07 -27.63
C MET A 211 33.89 3.20 -27.42
N THR A 212 33.77 2.02 -26.78
CA THR A 212 34.88 1.10 -26.54
C THR A 212 35.01 -0.03 -27.57
N GLY A 213 33.98 -0.21 -28.41
CA GLY A 213 33.96 -1.22 -29.48
C GLY A 213 34.44 -0.72 -30.86
N ALA A 214 34.95 0.50 -30.96
CA ALA A 214 35.63 1.07 -32.13
C ALA A 214 37.14 1.17 -31.87
#